data_AF-A0A1H9TFC4-F1
#
_entry.id   AF-A0A1H9TFC4-F1
#
_cell.length_a   1.000
_cell.length_b   1.000
_cell.length_c   1.000
_cell.angle_alpha   90.00
_cell.angle_beta   90.00
_cell.angle_gamma   90.00
#
_symmetry.space_group_name_H-M   'P 1'
#
loop_
_entity.id
_entity.type
_entity.pdbx_description
1 polymer ?
#
loop_
_entity_poly.entity_id
_entity_poly.type
_entity_poly.pdbx_seq_one_letter_code
_entity_poly.pdbx_strand_id
1 'polypeptide(L)' 'MLAIAPCTVERHVENVRLKTRTRNRVHMIAYVIRNGMLADKTGYVVNAA' A
#
# COMPACT_ATOMS: atom_id res chain seq x y z
N MET A 1 -0.74 7.04 -14.50
CA MET A 1 0.06 8.09 -13.83
C MET A 1 -0.90 8.94 -13.00
N LEU A 2 -0.56 9.27 -11.75
CA LEU A 2 -1.42 10.13 -10.90
C LEU A 2 -1.05 11.59 -11.16
N ALA A 3 -2.04 12.46 -11.40
CA ALA A 3 -1.85 13.89 -11.66
C ALA A 3 -1.54 14.68 -10.37
N ILE A 4 -0.54 14.25 -9.60
CA ILE A 4 -0.08 14.87 -8.35
C ILE A 4 1.45 14.93 -8.30
N ALA A 5 1.98 15.89 -7.55
CA ALA A 5 3.43 16.04 -7.41
C ALA A 5 4.06 14.83 -6.70
N PRO A 6 5.31 14.45 -7.03
CA PRO A 6 5.99 13.32 -6.39
C PRO A 6 6.10 13.45 -4.87
N CYS A 7 6.35 14.66 -4.35
CA CYS A 7 6.40 14.90 -2.91
C CYS A 7 5.06 14.62 -2.21
N THR A 8 3.95 14.83 -2.91
CA THR A 8 2.60 14.51 -2.42
C THR A 8 2.40 13.00 -2.35
N VAL A 9 2.90 12.24 -3.34
CA VAL A 9 2.88 10.77 -3.30
C VAL A 9 3.64 10.25 -2.08
N GLU A 10 4.85 10.76 -1.83
CA GLU A 10 5.64 10.33 -0.68
C GLU A 10 4.95 10.63 0.66
N ARG A 11 4.30 11.80 0.79
CA ARG A 11 3.48 12.11 1.98
C ARG A 11 2.30 11.14 2.13
N HIS A 12 1.65 10.75 1.04
CA HIS A 12 0.57 9.76 1.09
C HIS A 12 1.08 8.37 1.51
N VAL A 13 2.22 7.93 0.96
CA VAL A 13 2.89 6.68 1.36
C VAL A 13 3.18 6.69 2.86
N GLU A 14 3.72 7.78 3.38
CA GLU A 14 4.01 7.92 4.81
C GLU A 14 2.74 7.93 5.67
N ASN A 15 1.69 8.62 5.24
CA ASN A 15 0.40 8.60 5.93
C ASN A 15 -0.20 7.19 5.99
N VAL A 16 -0.07 6.38 4.93
CA VAL A 16 -0.52 4.99 4.92
C VAL A 16 0.34 4.14 5.86
N ARG A 17 1.66 4.36 5.90
CA ARG A 17 2.56 3.66 6.82
C ARG A 17 2.19 3.92 8.28
N LEU A 18 1.89 5.18 8.63
CA LEU A 18 1.45 5.56 9.98
C LEU A 18 0.10 4.94 10.33
N LYS A 19 -0.87 4.96 9.41
CA LYS A 19 -2.21 4.38 9.61
C LYS A 19 -2.17 2.86 9.77
N THR A 20 -1.29 2.17 9.04
CA THR A 20 -1.09 0.73 9.14
C THR A 20 -0.12 0.33 10.26
N ARG A 21 0.49 1.31 10.95
CA ARG A 21 1.51 1.13 11.99
C ARG A 21 2.67 0.23 11.55
N THR A 22 3.09 0.38 10.30
CA THR A 22 4.16 -0.42 9.71
C THR A 22 5.52 0.27 9.85
N ARG A 23 6.59 -0.52 9.86
CA ARG A 23 7.95 -0.06 10.24
C ARG A 23 8.65 0.68 9.10
N ASN A 24 8.36 0.28 7.87
CA ASN A 24 8.94 0.82 6.64
C ASN A 24 8.01 0.49 5.47
N ARG A 25 8.33 1.00 4.26
CA ARG A 25 7.54 0.79 3.05
C ARG A 25 7.39 -0.69 2.67
N VAL A 26 8.42 -1.51 2.89
CA VAL A 26 8.40 -2.95 2.58
C VAL A 26 7.43 -3.69 3.50
N HIS A 27 7.50 -3.43 4.81
CA HIS A 27 6.56 -3.97 5.79
C HIS A 27 5.12 -3.52 5.49
N MET A 28 4.93 -2.26 5.07
CA MET A 28 3.64 -1.76 4.63
C MET A 28 3.07 -2.56 3.46
N ILE A 29 3.88 -2.83 2.42
CA ILE A 29 3.46 -3.62 1.26
C ILE A 29 3.07 -5.04 1.67
N ALA A 30 3.90 -5.72 2.47
CA ALA A 30 3.59 -7.06 2.97
C ALA A 30 2.29 -7.07 3.79
N TYR A 31 2.07 -6.04 4.64
CA TYR A 31 0.86 -5.89 5.44
C TYR A 31 -0.39 -5.73 4.56
N VAL A 32 -0.37 -4.83 3.56
CA VAL A 32 -1.56 -4.59 2.73
C VAL A 32 -1.91 -5.78 1.83
N ILE A 33 -0.91 -6.55 1.37
CA ILE A 33 -1.12 -7.78 0.61
C ILE A 33 -1.75 -8.85 1.50
N ARG A 34 -1.14 -9.13 2.67
CA ARG A 34 -1.64 -10.15 3.62
C ARG A 34 -3.08 -9.89 4.05
N ASN A 35 -3.45 -8.62 4.21
CA ASN A 35 -4.79 -8.23 4.66
C ASN A 35 -5.78 -8.01 3.50
N GLY A 36 -5.43 -8.32 2.25
CA GLY A 36 -6.33 -8.18 1.10
C GLY A 36 -6.76 -6.74 0.82
N MET A 37 -5.96 -5.74 1.21
CA MET A 37 -6.30 -4.32 1.07
C MET A 37 -6.03 -3.77 -0.34
N LEU A 38 -5.34 -4.54 -1.18
CA LEU A 38 -5.12 -4.22 -2.59
C LEU A 38 -6.10 -5.04 -3.43
N ALA A 39 -7.12 -4.35 -3.96
CA ALA A 39 -7.99 -4.93 -4.97
C ALA A 39 -7.28 -4.87 -6.32
N ASP A 40 -6.97 -6.02 -6.90
CA ASP A 40 -6.61 -6.07 -8.30
C ASP A 40 -7.85 -5.76 -9.15
N LYS A 41 -7.77 -4.80 -10.06
CA LYS A 41 -8.86 -4.53 -11.02
C LYS A 41 -9.14 -5.74 -11.92
N THR A 42 -8.25 -6.74 -11.90
CA THR A 42 -8.31 -7.98 -12.68
C THR A 42 -8.81 -9.19 -11.89
N GLY A 43 -9.24 -9.05 -10.62
CA GLY A 43 -9.85 -10.16 -9.88
C GLY A 43 -8.90 -11.27 -9.42
N TYR A 44 -7.58 -11.08 -9.47
CA TYR A 44 -6.65 -12.01 -8.85
C TYR A 44 -6.48 -11.68 -7.36
N VAL A 45 -7.17 -12.44 -6.52
CA VAL A 45 -6.88 -12.54 -5.10
C VAL A 45 -5.50 -13.17 -4.92
N VAL A 46 -4.50 -12.36 -4.57
CA VAL A 46 -3.24 -12.88 -4.02
C VAL A 46 -3.51 -13.45 -2.63
N ASN A 47 -4.03 -14.67 -2.58
CA ASN A 47 -4.04 -15.47 -1.37
C ASN A 47 -2.60 -15.80 -1.01
N ALA A 48 -2.02 -15.00 -0.12
CA ALA A 48 -0.87 -15.43 0.66
C ALA A 48 -1.38 -16.39 1.74
N ALA A 49 -1.60 -17.64 1.35
CA ALA A 49 -1.67 -18.77 2.26
C ALA A 49 -0.24 -19.22 2.60
#